data_AF-A0AAU6P4T9-F1
#
_entry.id   AF-A0AAU6P4T9-F1
#
_cell.length_a   1.000
_cell.length_b   1.000
_cell.length_c   1.000
_cell.angle_alpha   90.00
_cell.angle_beta   90.00
_cell.angle_gamma   90.00
#
_symmetry.space_group_name_H-M   'P 1'
#
loop_
_entity.id
_entity.type
_entity.pdbx_description
1 polymer ?
#
loop_
_entity_poly.entity_id
_entity_poly.type
_entity_poly.pdbx_seq_one_letter_code
_entity_poly.pdbx_strand_id
1 'polypeptide(L)'
;MTQQTKNHLEILKEIIALLKNNGLKTEQIQLENEIAESSTGGEICMRSASLLLSLNQQEKIKNVIGQLTSELIDYCHLNGLEPLPKEIKNGN
;
A
#
# COMPACT_ATOMS: atom_id res chain seq x y z
N MET A 1 6.78 -26.46 -3.01
CA MET A 1 7.68 -25.29 -3.11
C MET A 1 7.17 -24.26 -2.13
N THR A 2 7.89 -23.97 -1.05
CA THR A 2 7.51 -22.90 -0.12
C THR A 2 7.81 -21.57 -0.81
N GLN A 3 6.82 -21.02 -1.49
CA GLN A 3 6.89 -19.67 -2.01
C GLN A 3 7.08 -18.77 -0.79
N GLN A 4 8.27 -18.19 -0.64
CA GLN A 4 8.58 -17.29 0.46
C GLN A 4 7.67 -16.06 0.26
N THR A 5 6.57 -16.00 1.00
CA THR A 5 5.63 -14.89 0.93
C THR A 5 6.38 -13.64 1.37
N LYS A 6 6.53 -12.65 0.49
CA LYS A 6 7.13 -11.36 0.84
C LYS A 6 6.43 -10.80 2.07
N ASN A 7 7.18 -10.26 3.01
CA ASN A 7 6.55 -9.60 4.16
C ASN A 7 5.99 -8.23 3.76
N HIS A 8 5.06 -7.69 4.55
CA HIS A 8 4.42 -6.39 4.27
C HIS A 8 5.43 -5.25 4.03
N LEU A 9 6.57 -5.20 4.73
CA LEU A 9 7.57 -4.14 4.53
C LEU A 9 8.30 -4.25 3.20
N GLU A 10 8.54 -5.47 2.71
CA GLU A 10 9.13 -5.68 1.39
C GLU A 10 8.18 -5.23 0.28
N ILE A 11 6.91 -5.61 0.38
CA ILE A 11 5.87 -5.18 -0.56
C ILE A 11 5.76 -3.65 -0.57
N LEU A 12 5.74 -3.01 0.61
CA LEU A 12 5.67 -1.55 0.73
C LEU A 12 6.88 -0.85 0.12
N LYS A 13 8.10 -1.37 0.31
CA LYS A 13 9.31 -0.80 -0.33
C LYS A 13 9.24 -0.85 -1.84
N GLU A 14 8.75 -1.95 -2.41
CA GLU A 14 8.56 -2.08 -3.86
C GLU A 14 7.51 -1.11 -4.40
N ILE A 15 6.38 -0.96 -3.68
CA ILE A 15 5.34 0.02 -4.02
C ILE A 15 5.92 1.44 -4.01
N ILE A 16 6.64 1.84 -2.96
CA ILE A 16 7.28 3.17 -2.87
C ILE A 16 8.23 3.41 -4.05
N ALA A 17 9.05 2.42 -4.39
CA ALA A 17 9.98 2.51 -5.52
C ALA A 17 9.22 2.67 -6.85
N LEU A 18 8.14 1.93 -7.08
CA LEU A 18 7.33 2.03 -8.29
C LEU A 18 6.60 3.37 -8.39
N LEU A 19 6.01 3.86 -7.30
CA LEU A 19 5.38 5.18 -7.26
C LEU A 19 6.40 6.27 -7.62
N LYS A 20 7.59 6.24 -7.02
CA LYS A 20 8.68 7.17 -7.31
C LYS A 20 9.12 7.11 -8.77
N ASN A 21 9.35 5.91 -9.31
CA ASN A 21 9.83 5.72 -10.68
C ASN A 21 8.80 6.13 -11.75
N ASN A 22 7.51 6.14 -11.40
CA ASN A 22 6.42 6.55 -12.29
C ASN A 22 5.96 8.01 -12.05
N GLY A 23 6.71 8.78 -11.26
CA GLY A 23 6.40 10.19 -10.99
C GLY A 23 5.18 10.44 -10.12
N LEU A 24 4.69 9.41 -9.42
CA LEU A 24 3.55 9.46 -8.49
C LEU A 24 4.02 9.90 -7.09
N LYS A 25 4.61 11.10 -7.03
CA LYS A 25 5.28 11.62 -5.82
C LYS A 25 4.29 11.89 -4.67
N THR A 26 3.08 12.36 -4.99
CA THR A 26 2.06 12.64 -3.98
C THR A 26 1.65 11.36 -3.26
N GLU A 27 1.40 10.30 -4.03
CA GLU A 27 1.01 8.98 -3.56
C GLU A 27 2.14 8.32 -2.77
N GLN A 28 3.38 8.46 -3.24
CA GLN A 28 4.57 8.00 -2.53
C GLN A 28 4.66 8.66 -1.14
N ILE A 29 4.55 9.99 -1.07
CA ILE A 29 4.64 10.74 0.20
C ILE A 29 3.48 10.36 1.14
N GLN A 30 2.26 10.24 0.60
CA GLN A 30 1.11 9.79 1.40
C GLN A 30 1.37 8.43 2.04
N LEU A 31 1.90 7.47 1.27
CA LEU A 31 2.24 6.15 1.78
C LEU A 31 3.35 6.18 2.83
N GLU A 32 4.42 6.94 2.58
CA GLU A 32 5.52 7.12 3.55
C GLU A 32 5.03 7.74 4.86
N ASN A 33 4.09 8.68 4.80
CA ASN A 33 3.46 9.27 5.98
C ASN A 33 2.63 8.24 6.76
N GLU A 34 1.82 7.40 6.09
CA GLU A 34 1.07 6.33 6.77
C GLU A 34 2.01 5.37 7.52
N ILE A 35 3.16 5.05 6.93
CA ILE A 35 4.19 4.20 7.56
C ILE A 35 4.82 4.92 8.76
N ALA A 36 5.19 6.19 8.61
CA ALA A 36 5.86 6.98 9.65
C ALA A 36 4.95 7.29 10.85
N GLU A 37 3.64 7.45 10.62
CA GLU A 37 2.64 7.70 11.67
C GLU A 37 2.20 6.42 12.42
N SER A 38 2.61 5.24 11.96
CA SER A 38 2.23 3.96 12.54
C SER A 38 3.20 3.53 13.64
N SER A 39 2.69 2.98 14.74
CA SER A 39 3.51 2.56 15.89
C SER A 39 3.79 1.05 15.93
N THR A 40 3.02 0.26 15.17
CA THR A 40 3.13 -1.20 15.12
C THR A 40 3.08 -1.73 13.69
N GLY A 41 3.60 -2.96 13.46
CA GLY A 41 3.52 -3.60 12.14
C GLY A 41 2.08 -3.83 11.65
N GLY A 42 1.14 -4.08 12.58
CA GLY A 42 -0.28 -4.21 12.25
C GLY A 42 -0.89 -2.89 11.77
N GLU A 43 -0.57 -1.78 12.45
CA GLU A 43 -0.97 -0.44 11.99
C GLU A 43 -0.37 -0.10 10.63
N ILE A 44 0.93 -0.39 10.42
CA ILE A 44 1.59 -0.19 9.12
C ILE A 44 0.83 -0.93 8.02
N CYS A 45 0.49 -2.22 8.23
CA CYS A 45 -0.27 -3.01 7.26
C CYS A 45 -1.63 -2.37 6.99
N MET A 46 -2.44 -2.16 8.03
CA MET A 46 -3.81 -1.66 7.85
C MET A 46 -3.85 -0.29 7.19
N ARG A 47 -3.07 0.67 7.69
CA ARG A 47 -3.10 2.05 7.20
C ARG A 47 -2.59 2.16 5.77
N SER A 48 -1.47 1.51 5.47
CA SER A 48 -0.90 1.50 4.13
C SER A 48 -1.83 0.80 3.14
N ALA A 49 -2.37 -0.37 3.51
CA ALA A 49 -3.28 -1.12 2.66
C ALA A 49 -4.60 -0.36 2.40
N SER A 50 -5.14 0.32 3.41
CA SER A 50 -6.34 1.15 3.30
C SER A 50 -6.15 2.34 2.34
N LEU A 51 -5.00 3.00 2.42
CA LEU A 51 -4.62 4.06 1.46
C LEU A 51 -4.47 3.48 0.04
N LEU A 52 -3.72 2.38 -0.08
CA LEU A 52 -3.42 1.78 -1.37
C LEU A 52 -4.65 1.23 -2.08
N LEU A 53 -5.63 0.69 -1.35
CA LEU A 53 -6.94 0.32 -1.91
C LEU A 53 -7.61 1.48 -2.62
N SER A 54 -7.60 2.66 -2.01
CA SER A 54 -8.22 3.85 -2.59
C SER A 54 -7.41 4.38 -3.76
N LEU A 55 -6.08 4.40 -3.65
CA LEU A 55 -5.20 4.84 -4.74
C LEU A 55 -5.35 3.90 -5.95
N ASN A 56 -5.48 2.60 -5.71
CA ASN A 56 -5.67 1.57 -6.73
C ASN A 56 -7.03 1.64 -7.45
N GLN A 57 -7.95 2.53 -7.06
CA GLN A 57 -9.16 2.83 -7.85
C GLN A 57 -8.86 3.73 -9.05
N GLN A 58 -7.75 4.47 -9.03
CA GLN A 58 -7.33 5.30 -10.15
C GLN A 58 -6.59 4.44 -11.17
N GLU A 59 -7.06 4.40 -12.42
CA GLU A 59 -6.53 3.51 -13.47
C GLU A 59 -5.01 3.65 -13.66
N LYS A 60 -4.50 4.89 -13.65
CA LYS A 60 -3.08 5.19 -13.75
C LYS A 60 -2.26 4.51 -12.65
N ILE A 61 -2.74 4.57 -11.41
CA ILE A 61 -2.04 4.00 -10.25
C ILE A 61 -2.17 2.48 -10.25
N LYS A 62 -3.36 1.97 -10.58
CA LYS A 62 -3.63 0.53 -10.69
C LYS A 62 -2.67 -0.16 -11.64
N ASN A 63 -2.38 0.46 -12.78
CA ASN A 63 -1.43 -0.07 -13.75
C ASN A 63 0.02 -0.11 -13.22
N VAL A 64 0.35 0.67 -12.19
CA VAL A 64 1.70 0.74 -11.60
C VAL A 64 1.86 -0.19 -10.41
N ILE A 65 0.90 -0.21 -9.48
CA ILE A 65 1.04 -0.89 -8.17
C ILE A 65 -0.07 -1.90 -7.86
N GLY A 66 -1.00 -2.16 -8.78
CA GLY A 66 -2.22 -2.92 -8.46
C GLY A 66 -1.97 -4.37 -8.03
N GLN A 67 -0.96 -5.03 -8.61
CA GLN A 67 -0.57 -6.37 -8.20
C GLN A 67 -0.03 -6.39 -6.76
N LEU A 68 0.95 -5.52 -6.46
CA LEU A 68 1.53 -5.43 -5.12
C LEU A 68 0.51 -4.96 -4.07
N THR A 69 -0.44 -4.11 -4.47
CA THR A 69 -1.56 -3.74 -3.60
C THR A 69 -2.37 -4.97 -3.22
N SER A 70 -2.68 -5.85 -4.18
CA SER A 70 -3.40 -7.10 -3.92
C SER A 70 -2.59 -8.04 -3.02
N GLU A 71 -1.29 -8.17 -3.26
CA GLU A 71 -0.39 -8.97 -2.41
C GLU A 71 -0.34 -8.45 -0.95
N LEU A 72 -0.32 -7.13 -0.75
CA LEU A 72 -0.35 -6.53 0.58
C LEU A 72 -1.70 -6.79 1.28
N ILE A 73 -2.80 -6.72 0.55
CA ILE A 73 -4.15 -6.98 1.07
C ILE A 73 -4.28 -8.44 1.50
N ASP A 74 -3.83 -9.36 0.67
CA ASP A 74 -3.79 -10.78 1.02
C ASP A 74 -2.93 -11.04 2.26
N TYR A 75 -1.76 -10.38 2.36
CA TYR A 75 -0.94 -10.44 3.57
C TYR A 75 -1.70 -9.93 4.79
N CYS A 76 -2.39 -8.78 4.72
CA CYS A 76 -3.16 -8.26 5.84
C CYS A 76 -4.29 -9.24 6.25
N HIS A 77 -5.06 -9.79 5.30
CA HIS A 77 -6.12 -10.77 5.58
C HIS A 77 -5.59 -12.05 6.24
N LEU A 78 -4.45 -12.58 5.78
CA LEU A 78 -3.80 -13.75 6.39
C LEU A 78 -3.38 -13.51 7.84
N ASN A 79 -3.18 -12.25 8.23
CA ASN A 79 -2.83 -11.84 9.59
C ASN A 79 -4.06 -11.35 10.39
N GLY A 80 -5.28 -11.55 9.89
CA GLY A 80 -6.52 -11.17 10.57
C GLY A 80 -6.80 -9.66 10.54
N LEU A 81 -6.21 -8.93 9.59
CA LEU A 81 -6.40 -7.50 9.39
C LEU A 81 -7.29 -7.27 8.17
N GLU A 82 -8.34 -6.46 8.32
CA GLU A 82 -9.30 -6.14 7.26
C GLU A 82 -9.20 -4.64 6.90
N PRO A 83 -8.23 -4.25 6.03
CA PRO A 83 -8.11 -2.87 5.57
C PRO A 83 -9.32 -2.46 4.72
N LEU A 84 -9.76 -1.22 4.88
CA LEU A 84 -10.88 -0.64 4.14
C LEU A 84 -10.42 0.57 3.34
N PRO A 85 -10.98 0.86 2.16
CA PRO A 85 -10.59 2.03 1.38
C PRO A 85 -10.72 3.32 2.21
N LYS A 86 -9.62 4.06 2.32
CA LYS A 86 -9.58 5.37 2.97
C LYS A 86 -10.10 6.47 2.04
N GLU A 87 -10.85 7.44 2.55
CA GLU A 87 -11.20 8.63 1.76
C GLU A 87 -9.93 9.40 1.37
N ILE A 88 -9.65 9.47 0.07
CA ILE A 88 -8.58 10.31 -0.46
C ILE A 88 -9.18 11.68 -0.70
N LYS A 89 -8.77 12.67 0.11
CA LYS A 89 -9.04 14.06 -0.23
C LYS A 89 -8.12 14.42 -1.39
N ASN A 90 -8.63 14.29 -2.62
CA ASN A 90 -8.00 14.91 -3.77
C ASN A 90 -7.97 16.41 -3.50
N GLY A 91 -6.78 16.93 -3.16
CA GLY A 91 -6.56 18.37 -3.04
C GLY A 91 -6.82 18.99 -4.41
N ASN A 92 -7.94 19.69 -4.51
CA ASN A 92 -8.34 20.48 -5.66
C ASN A 92 -7.58 21.81 -5.67
#